data_AF-A0A8T4U012-F1
#
_entry.id   AF-A0A8T4U012-F1
#
_cell.length_a   1.000
_cell.length_b   1.000
_cell.length_c   1.000
_cell.angle_alpha   90.00
_cell.angle_beta   90.00
_cell.angle_gamma   90.00
#
_symmetry.space_group_name_H-M   'P 1'
#
loop_
_entity.id
_entity.type
_entity.pdbx_description
1 polymer ?
#
loop_
_entity_poly.entity_id
_entity_poly.type
_entity_poly.pdbx_seq_one_letter_code
_entity_poly.pdbx_strand_id
1 'polypeptide(L)' 'MPSQSEFLKNALKIIKEKPSGFKALEEFEKTGRTILKTRLNFTIDRETARKFRDYCRKHKLNMSKEVENLIKKRINLN' A
#
# COMPACT_ATOMS: atom_id res chain seq x y z
N MET A 1 9.08 -21.77 28.92
CA MET A 1 9.14 -20.47 28.23
C MET A 1 10.41 -20.46 27.39
N PRO A 2 10.37 -20.08 26.10
CA PRO A 2 11.59 -20.03 25.30
C PRO A 2 12.61 -19.11 25.99
N SER A 3 13.90 -19.47 25.93
CA SER A 3 14.94 -18.60 26.49
C SER A 3 14.83 -17.23 25.83
N GLN A 4 15.04 -16.14 26.58
CA GLN A 4 15.01 -14.77 26.02
C GLN A 4 15.83 -14.65 24.71
N SER A 5 16.90 -15.45 24.58
CA SER A 5 17.75 -15.48 23.39
C SER A 5 17.08 -16.07 22.13
N GLU A 6 16.25 -17.09 22.27
CA GLU A 6 15.54 -17.72 21.14
C GLU A 6 14.39 -16.86 20.67
N PHE A 7 13.69 -16.21 21.60
CA PHE A 7 12.65 -15.23 21.30
C PHE A 7 13.21 -14.06 20.48
N LEU A 8 14.33 -13.47 20.93
CA LEU A 8 15.00 -12.37 20.24
C LEU A 8 15.47 -12.76 18.84
N LYS A 9 16.06 -13.96 18.68
CA LYS A 9 16.49 -14.46 17.36
C LYS A 9 15.31 -14.61 16.39
N ASN A 10 14.20 -15.16 16.87
CA ASN A 10 13.00 -15.33 16.05
C ASN A 10 12.35 -14.00 15.70
N ALA A 11 12.28 -13.05 16.64
CA ALA A 11 11.76 -11.71 16.40
C ALA A 11 12.58 -10.97 15.32
N LEU A 12 13.91 -10.99 15.43
CA LEU A 12 14.81 -10.36 14.44
C LEU A 12 14.66 -10.99 13.05
N LYS A 13 14.47 -12.32 12.98
CA LYS A 13 14.22 -13.03 11.72
C LYS A 13 12.91 -12.57 11.07
N ILE A 14 11.83 -12.49 11.85
CA ILE A 14 10.50 -12.10 11.37
C ILE A 14 10.47 -10.63 10.91
N ILE A 15 11.20 -9.74 11.61
CA ILE A 15 11.38 -8.33 11.19
C ILE A 15 12.08 -8.24 9.84
N LYS A 16 13.11 -9.07 9.62
CA LYS A 16 13.87 -9.10 8.36
C LYS A 16 13.05 -9.68 7.20
N GLU A 17 12.22 -10.68 7.46
CA GLU A 17 11.39 -11.34 6.45
C GLU A 17 10.15 -10.54 6.07
N LYS A 18 9.58 -9.75 6.98
CA LYS A 18 8.34 -8.98 6.76
C LYS A 18 8.45 -7.52 7.25
N PRO A 19 9.38 -6.73 6.70
CA PRO A 19 9.62 -5.36 7.16
C PRO A 19 8.40 -4.44 6.99
N SER A 20 7.58 -4.69 5.97
CA SER A 20 6.34 -3.93 5.72
C SER A 20 5.28 -4.12 6.81
N GLY A 21 5.18 -5.32 7.40
CA GLY A 21 4.21 -5.61 8.46
C GLY A 21 4.53 -4.86 9.75
N PHE A 22 5.80 -4.81 10.15
CA PHE A 22 6.23 -4.06 11.33
C PHE A 22 6.13 -2.55 11.12
N LYS A 23 6.44 -2.05 9.93
CA LYS A 23 6.28 -0.63 9.61
C LYS A 23 4.81 -0.19 9.69
N ALA A 24 3.88 -1.05 9.25
CA ALA A 24 2.45 -0.81 9.39
C ALA A 24 1.98 -0.85 10.86
N LEU A 25 2.55 -1.74 11.69
CA LEU A 25 2.29 -1.80 13.12
C LEU A 25 2.84 -0.58 13.87
N GLU A 26 4.04 -0.11 13.51
CA GLU A 26 4.65 1.10 14.06
C GLU A 26 3.84 2.36 13.70
N GLU A 27 3.35 2.46 12.46
CA GLU A 27 2.43 3.54 12.07
C GLU A 27 1.09 3.44 12.81
N PHE A 28 0.58 2.22 13.06
CA PHE A 28 -0.64 2.01 13.84
C PHE A 28 -0.46 2.46 15.29
N GLU A 29 0.65 2.13 15.96
CA GLU A 29 0.94 2.60 17.32
C GLU A 29 0.97 4.13 17.40
N LYS A 30 1.58 4.79 16.40
CA LYS A 30 1.71 6.26 16.39
C LYS A 30 0.40 6.99 16.08
N THR A 31 -0.47 6.40 15.26
CA THR A 31 -1.64 7.10 14.70
C THR A 31 -3.00 6.52 15.08
N GLY A 32 -3.03 5.32 15.67
CA GLY A 32 -4.24 4.53 15.93
C GLY A 32 -4.93 4.01 14.67
N ARG A 33 -4.30 4.11 13.48
CA ARG A 33 -4.90 3.76 12.19
C ARG A 33 -3.98 2.88 11.36
N THR A 34 -4.53 1.79 10.82
CA THR A 34 -3.77 0.89 9.95
C THR A 34 -3.74 1.49 8.55
N ILE A 35 -2.58 1.99 8.12
CA ILE A 35 -2.39 2.48 6.76
C ILE A 35 -2.18 1.28 5.82
N LEU A 36 -3.28 0.73 5.32
CA LEU A 36 -3.26 -0.42 4.40
C LEU A 36 -2.91 -0.05 2.95
N LYS A 37 -2.87 1.24 2.63
CA LYS A 37 -2.60 1.74 1.27
C LYS A 37 -1.28 2.48 1.22
N THR A 38 -0.41 2.08 0.29
CA THR A 38 0.84 2.78 0.02
C THR A 38 0.62 3.86 -1.05
N ARG A 39 1.18 5.06 -0.83
CA ARG A 39 1.18 6.12 -1.85
C ARG A 39 2.30 5.87 -2.86
N LEU A 40 1.96 5.81 -4.13
CA LEU A 40 2.92 5.72 -5.24
C LEU A 40 3.04 7.07 -5.94
N ASN A 41 4.27 7.52 -6.15
CA ASN A 41 4.56 8.70 -6.96
C ASN A 41 5.03 8.21 -8.33
N PHE A 42 4.25 8.47 -9.38
CA PHE A 42 4.60 8.15 -10.75
C PHE A 42 4.33 9.35 -11.66
N THR A 43 5.01 9.37 -12.80
CA THR A 43 4.84 10.41 -13.82
C THR A 43 3.89 9.89 -14.90
N ILE A 44 2.91 10.72 -15.30
CA ILE A 44 2.02 10.46 -16.44
C ILE A 44 2.02 11.71 -17.32
N ASP A 45 1.85 11.49 -18.62
CA ASP A 45 1.66 12.56 -19.59
C ASP A 45 0.51 13.52 -19.17
N ARG A 46 0.74 14.82 -19.37
CA ARG A 46 -0.18 15.88 -18.91
C ARG A 46 -1.55 15.75 -19.56
N GLU A 47 -1.62 15.45 -20.85
CA GLU A 47 -2.89 15.35 -21.57
C GLU A 47 -3.68 14.12 -21.12
N THR A 48 -2.98 13.00 -20.95
CA THR A 48 -3.56 11.75 -20.43
C THR A 48 -4.13 11.94 -19.02
N ALA A 49 -3.36 12.57 -18.12
CA ALA A 49 -3.81 12.87 -16.76
C ALA A 49 -5.04 13.79 -16.75
N ARG A 50 -5.11 14.79 -17.64
CA ARG A 50 -6.26 15.68 -17.79
C ARG A 50 -7.49 14.90 -18.26
N LYS A 51 -7.39 14.18 -19.38
CA LYS A 51 -8.49 13.39 -19.96
C LYS A 51 -9.03 12.36 -18.97
N PHE A 52 -8.15 11.66 -18.26
CA PHE A 52 -8.55 10.67 -17.27
C PHE A 52 -9.27 11.31 -16.07
N ARG A 53 -8.80 12.46 -15.58
CA ARG A 53 -9.48 13.21 -14.52
C ARG A 53 -10.88 13.65 -14.94
N ASP A 54 -11.01 14.20 -16.15
CA ASP A 54 -12.29 14.68 -16.68
C ASP A 54 -13.27 13.52 -16.86
N TYR A 55 -12.79 12.37 -17.34
CA TYR A 55 -13.55 11.14 -17.42
C TYR A 55 -14.07 10.71 -16.04
N CYS A 56 -13.19 10.57 -15.03
CA CYS A 56 -13.62 10.20 -13.69
C CYS A 56 -14.64 11.18 -13.11
N ARG A 57 -14.45 12.49 -13.33
CA ARG A 57 -15.39 13.52 -12.87
C ARG A 57 -16.76 13.40 -13.54
N LYS A 58 -16.80 13.23 -14.87
CA LYS A 58 -18.04 13.07 -15.65
C LYS A 58 -18.84 11.85 -15.20
N HIS A 59 -18.15 10.76 -14.87
CA HIS A 59 -18.77 9.49 -14.48
C HIS A 59 -18.90 9.30 -12.96
N LYS A 60 -18.59 10.32 -12.15
CA LYS A 60 -18.61 10.27 -10.67
C LYS A 60 -17.77 9.11 -10.09
N LEU A 61 -16.63 8.80 -10.72
CA LEU A 61 -15.72 7.73 -10.32
C LEU A 61 -14.60 8.25 -9.42
N ASN A 62 -14.14 7.39 -8.50
CA ASN A 62 -12.96 7.68 -7.69
C ASN A 62 -11.69 7.34 -8.50
N MET A 63 -10.92 8.38 -8.84
CA MET A 63 -9.73 8.25 -9.69
C MET A 63 -8.71 7.24 -9.14
N SER A 64 -8.44 7.25 -7.83
CA SER A 64 -7.50 6.31 -7.22
C SER A 64 -7.98 4.86 -7.28
N LYS A 65 -9.29 4.63 -7.12
CA LYS A 65 -9.90 3.30 -7.25
C LYS A 65 -9.80 2.77 -8.68
N GLU A 66 -10.03 3.63 -9.67
CA GLU A 66 -9.91 3.23 -11.08
C GLU A 66 -8.47 2.87 -11.45
N VAL A 67 -7.48 3.65 -10.99
CA VAL A 67 -6.06 3.29 -11.17
C VAL A 67 -5.73 1.96 -10.49
N GLU A 68 -6.21 1.75 -9.26
CA GLU A 68 -6.02 0.49 -8.54
C GLU A 68 -6.63 -0.71 -9.30
N ASN A 69 -7.84 -0.56 -9.83
CA ASN A 69 -8.53 -1.58 -10.63
C ASN A 69 -7.78 -1.89 -11.93
N LEU A 70 -7.28 -0.86 -12.63
CA LEU A 70 -6.51 -1.03 -13.85
C LEU A 70 -5.19 -1.76 -13.57
N ILE A 71 -4.51 -1.43 -12.48
CA ILE A 71 -3.30 -2.14 -12.04
C ILE A 71 -3.64 -3.60 -11.74
N LYS A 72 -4.64 -3.86 -10.90
CA LYS A 72 -5.14 -5.20 -10.54
C LYS A 72 -5.44 -6.05 -11.78
N LYS A 73 -6.19 -5.49 -12.73
CA LYS A 73 -6.50 -6.12 -14.02
C LYS A 73 -5.24 -6.41 -14.84
N ARG A 74 -4.24 -5.53 -14.82
CA ARG A 74 -2.98 -5.72 -15.56
C ARG A 74 -2.12 -6.84 -14.98
N ILE A 75 -2.19 -7.07 -13.66
CA ILE A 75 -1.42 -8.11 -12.95
C ILE A 75 -2.23 -9.37 -12.61
N ASN A 76 -3.47 -9.48 -13.10
CA ASN A 76 -4.41 -10.57 -12.79
C ASN A 76 -4.63 -10.78 -11.27
N LEU A 77 -4.67 -9.69 -10.51
CA LEU A 77 -4.97 -9.70 -9.07
C LEU A 77 -6.46 -9.36 -8.89
N ASN A 78 -7.26 -10.32 -8.43
CA ASN A 78 -8.70 -10.14 -8.16
C ASN A 78 -8.93 -9.44 -6.81
#